data_AF-A0A2V9Q1C2-F1
#
_entry.id   AF-A0A2V9Q1C2-F1
#
_cell.length_a   1.000
_cell.length_b   1.000
_cell.length_c   1.000
_cell.angle_alpha   90.00
_cell.angle_beta   90.00
_cell.angle_gamma   90.00
#
_symmetry.space_group_name_H-M   'P 1'
#
loop_
_entity.id
_entity.type
_entity.pdbx_description
1 polymer ?
#
loop_
_entity_poly.entity_id
_entity_poly.type
_entity_poly.pdbx_seq_one_letter_code
_entity_poly.pdbx_strand_id
1 'polypeptide(L)' 'MGEVYRARDTRLDRDVAVKVLPANLSSDPNLRQRLEREAKAVSKISHPHI' A
#
# COMPACT_ATOMS: atom_id res chain seq x y z
N MET A 1 -7.06 7.25 -2.76
CA MET A 1 -7.16 6.50 -1.50
C MET A 1 -7.78 5.16 -1.86
N GLY A 2 -7.14 4.06 -1.47
CA GLY A 2 -7.53 2.70 -1.84
C GLY A 2 -8.05 1.92 -0.63
N GLU A 3 -8.45 0.69 -0.86
CA GLU A 3 -8.93 -0.21 0.19
C GLU A 3 -7.72 -0.80 0.94
N VAL A 4 -7.86 -0.98 2.25
CA VAL A 4 -6.82 -1.58 3.10
C VAL A 4 -7.35 -2.87 3.70
N TYR A 5 -6.61 -3.95 3.48
CA TYR A 5 -6.96 -5.28 3.95
C TYR A 5 -5.94 -5.78 4.97
N ARG A 6 -6.40 -6.53 5.96
CA ARG A 6 -5.52 -7.40 6.75
C ARG A 6 -5.19 -8.62 5.90
N ALA A 7 -3.91 -8.92 5.75
CA ALA A 7 -3.40 -10.10 5.06
C ALA A 7 -2.35 -10.81 5.92
N ARG A 8 -2.08 -12.08 5.61
CA ARG A 8 -0.96 -12.83 6.17
C ARG A 8 0.18 -12.86 5.16
N ASP A 9 1.35 -12.36 5.53
CA ASP A 9 2.59 -12.53 4.76
C ASP A 9 3.06 -13.97 4.93
N THR A 10 2.95 -14.79 3.88
CA THR A 10 3.28 -16.22 3.93
C THR A 10 4.78 -16.51 4.00
N ARG A 11 5.64 -15.52 3.72
CA ARG A 11 7.11 -15.69 3.79
C ARG A 11 7.65 -15.42 5.19
N LEU A 12 7.07 -14.44 5.87
CA LEU A 12 7.51 -13.98 7.20
C LEU A 12 6.56 -14.42 8.33
N ASP A 13 5.48 -15.11 7.99
CA ASP A 13 4.43 -15.59 8.88
C ASP A 13 3.88 -14.53 9.85
N ARG A 14 3.53 -13.35 9.33
CA ARG A 14 2.99 -12.23 10.12
C ARG A 14 1.80 -11.57 9.46
N ASP A 15 0.91 -11.01 10.27
CA ASP A 15 -0.20 -10.20 9.77
C ASP A 15 0.31 -8.82 9.32
N VAL A 16 -0.16 -8.36 8.17
CA VAL A 16 0.22 -7.10 7.54
C VAL A 16 -1.01 -6.36 7.00
N ALA A 17 -0.89 -5.04 6.86
CA ALA A 17 -1.87 -4.24 6.14
C ALA A 17 -1.46 -4.11 4.66
N VAL A 18 -2.36 -4.45 3.74
CA VAL A 18 -2.13 -4.33 2.30
C VAL A 18 -3.10 -3.32 1.72
N LYS A 19 -2.57 -2.25 1.12
CA LYS A 19 -3.36 -1.24 0.41
C LYS A 19 -3.44 -1.59 -1.07
N VAL A 20 -4.66 -1.77 -1.56
CA VAL A 20 -4.94 -2.16 -2.95
C VAL A 20 -5.61 -1.01 -3.69
N LEU A 21 -5.23 -0.82 -4.95
CA LEU A 21 -5.96 0.05 -5.87
C LEU A 21 -7.06 -0.77 -6.58
N PRO A 22 -8.35 -0.46 -6.37
CA PRO A 22 -9.44 -1.18 -7.02
C PRO A 22 -9.31 -1.20 -8.55
N ALA A 23 -9.74 -2.30 -9.19
CA ALA A 23 -9.55 -2.51 -10.62
C ALA A 23 -10.19 -1.41 -11.49
N ASN A 24 -11.37 -0.92 -11.10
CA ASN A 24 -12.07 0.18 -11.76
C ASN A 24 -11.32 1.53 -11.69
N LEU A 25 -10.46 1.71 -10.69
CA LEU A 25 -9.62 2.89 -10.52
C LEU A 25 -8.20 2.66 -11.04
N SER A 26 -7.86 1.41 -11.36
CA SER A 26 -6.52 1.05 -11.79
C SER A 26 -6.18 1.67 -13.14
N SER A 27 -7.13 1.88 -14.05
CA SER A 27 -6.87 2.46 -15.38
C SER A 27 -6.49 3.94 -15.36
N ASP A 28 -6.75 4.66 -14.26
CA ASP A 28 -6.38 6.07 -14.12
C ASP A 28 -4.87 6.20 -13.79
N PRO A 29 -4.05 6.76 -14.71
CA PRO A 29 -2.62 6.91 -14.50
C PRO A 29 -2.28 7.86 -13.33
N ASN A 30 -3.13 8.83 -13.01
CA ASN A 30 -2.91 9.73 -11.88
C ASN A 30 -3.03 8.99 -10.55
N LEU A 31 -4.02 8.09 -10.44
CA LEU A 31 -4.22 7.28 -9.23
C LEU A 31 -3.08 6.28 -9.03
N ARG A 32 -2.60 5.65 -10.10
CA ARG A 32 -1.39 4.81 -10.06
C ARG A 32 -0.17 5.60 -9.58
N GLN A 33 0.10 6.75 -10.21
CA GLN A 33 1.25 7.57 -9.85
C GLN A 33 1.19 8.04 -8.39
N ARG A 34 -0.01 8.39 -7.91
CA ARG A 34 -0.20 8.76 -6.51
C ARG A 34 0.10 7.61 -5.56
N LEU A 35 -0.40 6.40 -5.85
CA LEU A 35 -0.13 5.22 -5.04
C LEU A 35 1.38 4.92 -4.97
N GLU A 36 2.09 5.01 -6.11
CA GLU A 36 3.54 4.83 -6.16
C GLU A 36 4.29 5.88 -5.33
N ARG A 37 3.87 7.16 -5.40
CA ARG A 37 4.46 8.23 -4.60
C ARG A 37 4.25 7.99 -3.11
N GLU A 38 3.04 7.59 -2.70
CA GLU A 38 2.74 7.25 -1.30
C GLU A 38 3.62 6.10 -0.81
N ALA A 39 3.75 5.02 -1.60
CA ALA A 39 4.62 3.89 -1.26
C ALA A 39 6.09 4.30 -1.07
N LYS A 40 6.63 5.12 -1.99
CA LYS A 40 8.01 5.64 -1.92
C LYS A 40 8.23 6.60 -0.75
N ALA A 41 7.20 7.34 -0.33
CA ALA A 41 7.30 8.24 0.81
C ALA A 41 7.36 7.44 2.12
N VAL A 42 6.45 6.47 2.30
CA VAL A 42 6.39 5.64 3.51
C VAL A 42 7.61 4.72 3.63
N SER A 43 8.14 4.19 2.51
CA SER A 43 9.32 3.30 2.55
C SER A 43 10.59 3.97 3.09
N LYS A 44 10.62 5.30 3.20
CA LYS A 44 11.75 6.07 3.75
C LYS A 44 11.62 6.33 5.25
N ILE A 45 10.49 5.99 5.86
CA ILE A 45 10.22 6.26 7.26
C ILE A 45 10.55 5.01 8.08
N SER A 46 11.38 5.18 9.10
CA SER A 46 11.63 4.18 10.15
C SER A 46 11.53 4.90 11.49
N HIS A 47 10.36 4.85 12.11
CA HIS A 47 10.08 5.57 13.35
C HIS A 47 9.04 4.79 14.17
N PRO A 48 9.18 4.65 15.51
CA PRO A 48 8.31 3.79 16.33
C PRO A 48 6.83 4.20 16.37
N HIS A 49 6.50 5.41 15.90
CA HIS A 49 5.14 5.95 15.88
C HIS A 49 4.56 6.12 14.46
N ILE A 50 5.20 5.55 13.44
CA ILE A 50 4.75 5.58 12.04
C ILE A 50 4.88 4.20 11.41
#